data_AF-A0A373QD16-F1
#
_entry.id   AF-A0A373QD16-F1
#
_cell.length_a   1.000
_cell.length_b   1.000
_cell.length_c   1.000
_cell.angle_alpha   90.00
_cell.angle_beta   90.00
_cell.angle_gamma   90.00
#
_symmetry.space_group_name_H-M   'P 1'
#
loop_
_entity.id
_entity.type
_entity.pdbx_description
1 polymer ?
#
loop_
_entity_poly.entity_id
_entity_poly.type
_entity_poly.pdbx_seq_one_letter_code
_entity_poly.pdbx_strand_id
1 'polypeptide(L)'
;MQGGLFIALYDEQTLKLYLNKGVYGFLMKPVFTETPSSRSKHYAVLADYACSREGTDVFFFLKRKIVYGGKIYGNKDAGSFYLNGENSPLGKKAKAPLFWDESSRYIPSDKKGVFRVNGSDKAQPFILQFIQNKDTGKYIISDDLYFELGKYPYPLPSNSMQGMGFCTLTPGEVSTLLKLIKNSSFCIDYSTCENIEKGTDETLFDEKLIDIKDNFINEAQLEFTILASLKPFYDFLSDDYILCRQVPISPFKPMDMDRADICLYSMENPIKDGTIPNVVIELKRGCANFHAYEQAVRYLKWIDRITTDEEFSNVQTFVIANSFNKIRKEKVDTCYEDKIKIFSLDKFKFEHLV
;
A
#
# COMPACT_ATOMS: atom_id res chain seq x y z
N MET A 1 -14.23 -9.32 -4.90
CA MET A 1 -13.24 -9.21 -3.81
C MET A 1 -12.96 -7.74 -3.52
N GLN A 2 -12.28 -7.39 -2.43
CA GLN A 2 -11.95 -5.98 -2.10
C GLN A 2 -10.56 -5.92 -1.47
N GLY A 3 -9.82 -4.84 -1.73
CA GLY A 3 -8.55 -4.58 -1.06
C GLY A 3 -8.77 -4.02 0.33
N GLY A 4 -7.74 -4.07 1.17
CA GLY A 4 -7.82 -3.56 2.53
C GLY A 4 -6.54 -2.86 2.98
N LEU A 5 -6.70 -1.99 3.97
CA LEU A 5 -5.62 -1.31 4.68
C LEU A 5 -5.65 -1.74 6.13
N PHE A 6 -4.49 -2.07 6.67
CA PHE A 6 -4.29 -2.48 8.05
C PHE A 6 -3.34 -1.50 8.73
N ILE A 7 -3.86 -0.76 9.70
CA ILE A 7 -3.23 0.45 10.21
C ILE A 7 -3.03 0.33 11.72
N ALA A 8 -1.79 0.37 12.18
CA ALA A 8 -1.48 0.37 13.60
C ALA A 8 -1.73 1.75 14.21
N LEU A 9 -2.52 1.80 15.29
CA LEU A 9 -2.70 2.98 16.12
C LEU A 9 -2.05 2.77 17.49
N TYR A 10 -1.74 3.89 18.15
CA TYR A 10 -1.03 3.89 19.43
C TYR A 10 -1.96 4.07 20.63
N ASP A 11 -3.12 4.68 20.44
CA ASP A 11 -4.03 5.04 21.51
C ASP A 11 -5.51 4.98 21.09
N GLU A 12 -6.38 4.88 22.09
CA GLU A 12 -7.83 4.73 21.90
C GLU A 12 -8.53 6.05 21.54
N GLN A 13 -7.97 7.20 21.94
CA GLN A 13 -8.56 8.51 21.65
C GLN A 13 -8.48 8.80 20.15
N THR A 14 -7.31 8.56 19.55
CA THR A 14 -7.08 8.64 18.10
C THR A 14 -7.97 7.67 17.33
N LEU A 15 -8.13 6.43 17.80
CA LEU A 15 -9.06 5.48 17.19
C LEU A 15 -10.50 6.03 17.17
N LYS A 16 -11.00 6.52 18.31
CA LYS A 16 -12.37 7.06 18.40
C LYS A 16 -12.55 8.28 17.51
N LEU A 17 -11.56 9.19 17.48
CA LEU A 17 -11.57 10.36 16.61
C LEU A 17 -11.67 9.96 15.13
N TYR A 18 -10.79 9.05 14.69
CA TYR A 18 -10.75 8.58 13.31
C TYR A 18 -12.00 7.83 12.90
N LEU A 19 -12.50 6.94 13.77
CA LEU A 19 -13.77 6.27 13.54
C LEU A 19 -14.90 7.30 13.41
N ASN A 20 -15.02 8.24 14.34
CA ASN A 20 -16.09 9.25 14.37
C ASN A 20 -16.08 10.14 13.14
N LYS A 21 -14.90 10.62 12.74
CA LYS A 21 -14.72 11.60 11.67
C LYS A 21 -14.55 10.97 10.29
N GLY A 22 -14.39 9.65 10.21
CA GLY A 22 -14.21 8.95 8.93
C GLY A 22 -12.88 9.28 8.26
N VAL A 23 -11.82 9.52 9.03
CA VAL A 23 -10.51 9.96 8.51
C VAL A 23 -9.36 9.18 9.11
N TYR A 24 -8.24 9.11 8.40
CA TYR A 24 -6.95 8.69 8.94
C TYR A 24 -5.82 9.53 8.35
N GLY A 25 -4.98 10.09 9.22
CA GLY A 25 -3.78 10.85 8.85
C GLY A 25 -2.52 10.32 9.54
N PHE A 26 -1.53 9.90 8.76
CA PHE A 26 -0.25 9.45 9.32
C PHE A 26 0.63 10.63 9.76
N LEU A 27 1.10 10.58 11.00
CA LEU A 27 2.00 11.59 11.56
C LEU A 27 3.42 11.46 10.99
N MET A 28 3.82 12.41 10.16
CA MET A 28 5.16 12.43 9.57
C MET A 28 5.83 13.79 9.67
N LYS A 29 7.15 13.83 9.47
CA LYS A 29 7.89 15.10 9.42
C LYS A 29 7.42 15.90 8.18
N PRO A 30 7.05 17.18 8.32
CA PRO A 30 6.68 18.00 7.17
C PRO A 30 7.87 18.17 6.22
N VAL A 31 7.58 18.27 4.92
CA VAL A 31 8.58 18.45 3.86
C VAL A 31 8.27 19.73 3.11
N PHE A 32 9.03 20.78 3.41
CA PHE A 32 8.85 22.10 2.80
C PHE A 32 9.72 22.32 1.56
N THR A 33 10.65 21.43 1.25
CA THR A 33 11.44 21.51 0.02
C THR A 33 10.67 20.89 -1.14
N GLU A 34 10.89 21.39 -2.36
CA GLU A 34 10.31 20.80 -3.57
C GLU A 34 10.72 19.34 -3.76
N THR A 35 11.96 19.04 -3.41
CA THR A 35 12.54 17.69 -3.51
C THR A 35 12.82 17.15 -2.11
N PRO A 36 12.16 16.05 -1.69
CA PRO A 36 12.52 15.34 -0.46
C PRO A 36 13.95 14.79 -0.51
N SER A 37 14.60 14.64 0.64
CA SER A 37 15.83 13.87 0.75
C SER A 37 15.60 12.41 0.33
N SER A 38 16.61 11.76 -0.28
CA SER A 38 16.56 10.33 -0.63
C SER A 38 16.34 9.39 0.56
N ARG A 39 16.67 9.84 1.77
CA ARG A 39 16.43 9.11 3.04
C ARG A 39 15.08 9.43 3.67
N SER A 40 14.29 10.32 3.08
CA SER A 40 12.98 10.68 3.57
C SER A 40 12.01 9.50 3.42
N LYS A 41 11.16 9.29 4.44
CA LYS A 41 10.04 8.34 4.36
C LYS A 41 8.87 8.83 3.52
N HIS A 42 8.98 10.02 2.92
CA HIS A 42 7.90 10.69 2.21
C HIS A 42 7.23 9.80 1.15
N TYR A 43 8.03 9.24 0.24
CA TYR A 43 7.48 8.40 -0.83
C TYR A 43 7.06 7.01 -0.36
N ALA A 44 7.66 6.48 0.70
CA ALA A 44 7.19 5.23 1.30
C ALA A 44 5.77 5.38 1.86
N VAL A 45 5.49 6.50 2.53
CA VAL A 45 4.13 6.83 3.01
C VAL A 45 3.17 7.05 1.84
N LEU A 46 3.61 7.73 0.78
CA LEU A 46 2.77 7.89 -0.40
C LEU A 46 2.46 6.57 -1.10
N ALA A 47 3.43 5.64 -1.19
CA ALA A 47 3.22 4.30 -1.73
C ALA A 47 2.18 3.52 -0.92
N ASP A 48 2.20 3.62 0.42
CA ASP A 48 1.17 3.05 1.29
C ASP A 48 -0.24 3.55 0.94
N TYR A 49 -0.39 4.87 0.79
CA TYR A 49 -1.68 5.50 0.47
C TYR A 49 -2.12 5.21 -0.98
N ALA A 50 -1.17 5.12 -1.91
CA ALA A 50 -1.43 4.91 -3.33
C ALA A 50 -1.97 3.51 -3.65
N CYS A 51 -1.85 2.52 -2.76
CA CYS A 51 -2.50 1.22 -2.94
C CYS A 51 -4.04 1.28 -2.79
N SER A 52 -4.57 2.34 -2.18
CA SER A 52 -6.01 2.45 -1.95
C SER A 52 -6.75 2.91 -3.21
N ARG A 53 -7.97 2.37 -3.39
CA ARG A 53 -8.98 2.83 -4.33
C ARG A 53 -10.30 3.06 -3.58
N GLU A 54 -11.25 3.75 -4.20
CA GLU A 54 -12.62 3.83 -3.68
C GLU A 54 -13.14 2.41 -3.41
N GLY A 55 -13.71 2.21 -2.22
CA GLY A 55 -14.22 0.92 -1.77
C GLY A 55 -13.23 0.05 -0.99
N THR A 56 -11.93 0.39 -0.95
CA THR A 56 -10.93 -0.31 -0.10
C THR A 56 -11.35 -0.27 1.37
N ASP A 57 -11.27 -1.41 2.06
CA ASP A 57 -11.64 -1.51 3.47
C ASP A 57 -10.54 -1.00 4.40
N VAL A 58 -10.91 -0.32 5.49
CA VAL A 58 -9.97 0.19 6.49
C VAL A 58 -10.11 -0.61 7.78
N PHE A 59 -8.99 -1.15 8.28
CA PHE A 59 -8.90 -1.86 9.55
C PHE A 59 -7.83 -1.23 10.44
N PHE A 60 -8.19 -0.90 11.67
CA PHE A 60 -7.26 -0.37 12.66
C PHE A 60 -6.83 -1.47 13.63
N PHE A 61 -5.53 -1.61 13.84
CA PHE A 61 -4.98 -2.45 14.87
C PHE A 61 -4.59 -1.62 16.09
N LEU A 62 -5.15 -1.96 17.25
CA LEU A 62 -4.80 -1.32 18.52
C LEU A 62 -4.67 -2.40 19.60
N LYS A 63 -3.46 -2.53 20.16
CA LYS A 63 -3.08 -3.55 21.16
C LYS A 63 -3.26 -4.98 20.64
N ARG A 64 -4.47 -5.53 20.75
CA ARG A 64 -4.85 -6.88 20.29
C ARG A 64 -6.20 -6.88 19.58
N LYS A 65 -6.73 -5.70 19.24
CA LYS A 65 -8.03 -5.54 18.60
C LYS A 65 -7.80 -5.15 17.14
N ILE A 66 -8.54 -5.78 16.25
CA ILE A 66 -8.68 -5.35 14.86
C ILE A 66 -10.07 -4.74 14.73
N VAL A 67 -10.13 -3.44 14.52
CA VAL A 67 -11.36 -2.63 14.49
C VAL A 67 -11.64 -2.21 13.06
N TYR A 68 -12.86 -2.43 12.59
CA TYR A 68 -13.26 -2.02 11.26
C TYR A 68 -13.62 -0.52 11.21
N GLY A 69 -13.03 0.21 10.26
CA GLY A 69 -13.26 1.64 10.07
C GLY A 69 -14.39 1.93 9.09
N GLY A 70 -14.31 1.38 7.89
CA GLY A 70 -15.24 1.67 6.81
C GLY A 70 -14.58 1.47 5.44
N LYS A 71 -15.12 2.13 4.42
CA LYS A 71 -14.62 2.03 3.04
C LYS A 71 -14.08 3.35 2.54
N ILE A 72 -12.88 3.34 1.97
CA ILE A 72 -12.27 4.52 1.35
C ILE A 72 -13.21 5.13 0.31
N TYR A 73 -13.27 6.47 0.28
CA TYR A 73 -13.98 7.23 -0.75
C TYR A 73 -13.00 8.16 -1.48
N GLY A 74 -13.19 8.34 -2.79
CA GLY A 74 -12.32 9.18 -3.62
C GLY A 74 -12.15 8.65 -5.04
N ASN A 75 -10.95 8.21 -5.39
CA ASN A 75 -10.57 7.78 -6.74
C ASN A 75 -10.80 6.28 -6.96
N LYS A 76 -11.42 5.91 -8.10
CA LYS A 76 -11.60 4.50 -8.50
C LYS A 76 -10.38 3.91 -9.22
N ASP A 77 -9.73 4.72 -10.06
CA ASP A 77 -8.69 4.24 -10.98
C ASP A 77 -7.27 4.66 -10.58
N ALA A 78 -7.17 5.62 -9.65
CA ALA A 78 -5.92 6.18 -9.14
C ALA A 78 -5.86 6.11 -7.60
N GLY A 79 -4.70 6.38 -7.01
CA GLY A 79 -4.53 6.43 -5.56
C GLY A 79 -5.62 7.29 -4.88
N SER A 80 -6.36 6.70 -3.94
CA SER A 80 -7.53 7.34 -3.34
C SER A 80 -7.22 7.96 -1.97
N PHE A 81 -6.58 9.12 -1.99
CA PHE A 81 -6.26 9.89 -0.80
C PHE A 81 -6.29 11.39 -1.07
N TYR A 82 -6.34 12.17 0.01
CA TYR A 82 -6.44 13.63 -0.03
C TYR A 82 -5.11 14.27 0.36
N LEU A 83 -4.78 15.35 -0.32
CA LEU A 83 -3.68 16.25 0.03
C LEU A 83 -4.20 17.25 1.09
N ASN A 84 -3.49 17.37 2.20
CA ASN A 84 -3.91 18.18 3.34
C ASN A 84 -2.86 19.24 3.67
N GLY A 85 -3.07 20.45 3.16
CA GLY A 85 -2.18 21.58 3.31
C GLY A 85 -0.89 21.49 2.45
N GLU A 86 -0.10 22.57 2.50
CA GLU A 86 1.14 22.73 1.73
C GLU A 86 2.39 22.20 2.45
N ASN A 87 2.21 21.28 3.41
CA ASN A 87 3.29 20.72 4.24
C ASN A 87 4.01 19.53 3.57
N SER A 88 3.82 19.36 2.25
CA SER A 88 4.45 18.36 1.39
C SER A 88 4.68 18.90 -0.02
N PRO A 89 5.61 18.33 -0.82
CA PRO A 89 5.78 18.66 -2.23
C PRO A 89 4.49 18.56 -3.06
N LEU A 90 3.73 17.46 -2.91
CA LEU A 90 2.46 17.29 -3.63
C LEU A 90 1.41 18.31 -3.17
N GLY A 91 1.29 18.54 -1.86
CA GLY A 91 0.39 19.55 -1.32
C GLY A 91 0.69 20.96 -1.85
N LYS A 92 1.97 21.34 -1.95
CA LYS A 92 2.40 22.60 -2.57
C LYS A 92 2.07 22.69 -4.04
N LYS A 93 2.42 21.64 -4.80
CA LYS A 93 2.15 21.58 -6.25
C LYS A 93 0.67 21.72 -6.55
N ALA A 94 -0.19 21.14 -5.70
CA ALA A 94 -1.63 21.22 -5.82
C ALA A 94 -2.28 22.44 -5.16
N LYS A 95 -1.51 23.25 -4.41
CA LYS A 95 -2.04 24.34 -3.54
C LYS A 95 -3.15 23.84 -2.61
N ALA A 96 -2.91 22.68 -1.99
CA ALA A 96 -3.93 21.98 -1.22
C ALA A 96 -4.33 22.78 0.03
N PRO A 97 -5.63 22.98 0.30
CA PRO A 97 -6.10 23.58 1.53
C PRO A 97 -5.79 22.67 2.72
N LEU A 98 -5.58 23.27 3.90
CA LEU A 98 -5.56 22.51 5.15
C LEU A 98 -7.00 22.33 5.63
N PHE A 99 -7.48 21.09 5.58
CA PHE A 99 -8.86 20.73 5.93
C PHE A 99 -8.95 19.79 7.14
N TRP A 100 -7.84 19.16 7.52
CA TRP A 100 -7.73 18.38 8.74
C TRP A 100 -6.55 18.88 9.57
N ASP A 101 -6.83 19.39 10.78
CA ASP A 101 -5.82 19.97 11.65
C ASP A 101 -6.00 19.49 13.10
N GLU A 102 -5.04 18.68 13.55
CA GLU A 102 -4.99 18.16 14.92
C GLU A 102 -4.19 19.04 15.88
N SER A 103 -3.81 20.26 15.48
CA SER A 103 -3.01 21.16 16.32
C SER A 103 -3.61 21.41 17.71
N SER A 104 -4.94 21.34 17.88
CA SER A 104 -5.61 21.46 19.19
C SER A 104 -5.34 20.30 20.15
N ARG A 105 -4.90 19.14 19.65
CA ARG A 105 -4.50 17.96 20.44
C ARG A 105 -3.03 18.00 20.88
N TYR A 106 -2.24 18.90 20.29
CA TYR A 106 -0.80 18.94 20.42
C TYR A 106 -0.30 20.36 20.70
N ILE A 107 1.01 20.56 20.66
CA ILE A 107 1.62 21.89 20.75
C ILE A 107 1.74 22.45 19.33
N PRO A 108 0.95 23.46 18.93
CA PRO A 108 1.03 24.03 17.58
C PRO A 108 2.41 24.67 17.33
N SER A 109 2.84 24.68 16.08
CA SER A 109 3.98 25.48 15.64
C SER A 109 3.54 26.79 14.98
N ASP A 110 4.51 27.57 14.51
CA ASP A 110 4.29 28.79 13.72
C ASP A 110 3.77 28.50 12.30
N LYS A 111 3.81 27.24 11.87
CA LYS A 111 3.36 26.83 10.53
C LYS A 111 2.01 26.15 10.60
N LYS A 112 1.09 26.56 9.73
CA LYS A 112 -0.27 26.02 9.64
C LYS A 112 -0.27 24.50 9.45
N GLY A 113 -1.05 23.76 10.24
CA GLY A 113 -1.15 22.30 10.15
C GLY A 113 0.12 21.55 10.58
N VAL A 114 1.00 22.20 11.34
CA VAL A 114 2.21 21.62 11.90
C VAL A 114 2.15 21.75 13.41
N PHE A 115 2.47 20.66 14.09
CA PHE A 115 2.41 20.58 15.55
C PHE A 115 3.51 19.66 16.08
N ARG A 116 3.89 19.84 17.35
CA ARG A 116 4.96 19.07 17.99
C ARG A 116 4.40 17.85 18.68
N VAL A 117 4.96 16.69 18.32
CA VAL A 117 4.70 15.40 18.98
C VAL A 117 6.04 14.83 19.42
N ASN A 118 6.19 14.52 20.70
CA ASN A 118 7.43 14.00 21.30
C ASN A 118 8.67 14.85 20.94
N GLY A 119 8.53 16.18 21.02
CA GLY A 119 9.62 17.13 20.76
C GLY A 119 10.01 17.33 19.30
N SER A 120 9.28 16.74 18.34
CA SER A 120 9.53 16.89 16.90
C SER A 120 8.33 17.46 16.16
N ASP A 121 8.58 18.31 15.17
CA ASP A 121 7.53 18.81 14.27
C ASP A 121 6.95 17.68 13.42
N LYS A 122 5.62 17.60 13.42
CA LYS A 122 4.81 16.65 12.66
C LYS A 122 3.71 17.38 11.89
N ALA A 123 3.27 16.74 10.82
CA ALA A 123 2.10 17.11 10.03
C ALA A 123 1.43 15.83 9.50
N GLN A 124 0.21 15.97 9.01
CA GLN A 124 -0.54 14.91 8.33
C GLN A 124 -0.85 15.38 6.90
N PRO A 125 0.15 15.41 5.99
CA PRO A 125 -0.03 15.96 4.65
C PRO A 125 -0.92 15.10 3.75
N PHE A 126 -1.23 13.87 4.16
CA PHE A 126 -2.04 12.92 3.41
C PHE A 126 -3.12 12.34 4.31
N ILE A 127 -4.36 12.38 3.84
CA ILE A 127 -5.52 11.92 4.59
C ILE A 127 -6.27 10.87 3.77
N LEU A 128 -6.53 9.72 4.39
CA LEU A 128 -7.53 8.79 3.90
C LEU A 128 -8.88 9.22 4.46
N GLN A 129 -9.90 9.21 3.62
CA GLN A 129 -11.28 9.39 4.03
C GLN A 129 -12.07 8.13 3.76
N PHE A 130 -12.89 7.72 4.71
CA PHE A 130 -13.70 6.52 4.61
C PHE A 130 -15.14 6.74 5.08
N ILE A 131 -16.05 6.11 4.36
CA ILE A 131 -17.48 6.08 4.65
C ILE A 131 -17.74 4.99 5.69
N GLN A 132 -18.32 5.40 6.81
CA GLN A 132 -18.76 4.51 7.87
C GLN A 132 -19.98 3.71 7.43
N ASN A 133 -20.18 2.54 8.02
CA ASN A 133 -21.37 1.73 7.83
C ASN A 133 -21.77 1.03 9.14
N LYS A 134 -22.78 0.15 9.08
CA LYS A 134 -23.31 -0.57 10.25
C LYS A 134 -22.29 -1.42 11.01
N ASP A 135 -21.18 -1.78 10.37
CA ASP A 135 -20.12 -2.59 10.96
C ASP A 135 -18.95 -1.72 11.46
N THR A 136 -18.94 -0.41 11.20
CA THR A 136 -17.91 0.51 11.70
C THR A 136 -17.82 0.44 13.22
N GLY A 137 -16.59 0.40 13.74
CA GLY A 137 -16.31 0.26 15.17
C GLY A 137 -16.39 -1.17 15.69
N LYS A 138 -17.00 -2.12 14.94
CA LYS A 138 -16.93 -3.54 15.31
C LYS A 138 -15.50 -4.02 15.30
N TYR A 139 -15.18 -4.94 16.20
CA TYR A 139 -13.82 -5.45 16.31
C TYR A 139 -13.76 -6.92 16.67
N ILE A 140 -12.63 -7.54 16.35
CA ILE A 140 -12.25 -8.90 16.76
C ILE A 140 -10.95 -8.85 17.57
N ILE A 141 -10.62 -9.94 18.25
CA ILE A 141 -9.28 -10.10 18.79
C ILE A 141 -8.37 -10.57 17.66
N SER A 142 -7.15 -10.06 17.59
CA SER A 142 -6.23 -10.34 16.49
C SER A 142 -5.97 -11.83 16.28
N ASP A 143 -5.94 -12.60 17.37
CA ASP A 143 -5.74 -14.05 17.33
C ASP A 143 -6.79 -14.75 16.47
N ASP A 144 -8.04 -14.25 16.45
CA ASP A 144 -9.11 -14.80 15.61
C ASP A 144 -8.72 -14.75 14.13
N LEU A 145 -8.11 -13.65 13.68
CA LEU A 145 -7.56 -13.55 12.33
C LEU A 145 -6.41 -14.53 12.12
N TYR A 146 -5.43 -14.53 13.03
CA TYR A 146 -4.22 -15.36 12.87
C TYR A 146 -4.52 -16.87 12.92
N PHE A 147 -5.55 -17.32 13.64
CA PHE A 147 -6.00 -18.71 13.60
C PHE A 147 -6.62 -19.09 12.26
N GLU A 148 -7.34 -18.18 11.61
CA GLU A 148 -7.86 -18.42 10.26
C GLU A 148 -6.73 -18.40 9.21
N LEU A 149 -5.83 -17.42 9.29
CA LEU A 149 -4.70 -17.30 8.35
C LEU A 149 -3.63 -18.38 8.57
N GLY A 150 -3.47 -18.91 9.78
CA GLY A 150 -2.52 -19.98 10.09
C GLY A 150 -2.83 -21.32 9.42
N LYS A 151 -3.98 -21.44 8.75
CA LYS A 151 -4.36 -22.63 7.96
C LYS A 151 -3.61 -22.69 6.61
N TYR A 152 -3.04 -21.58 6.15
CA TYR A 152 -2.30 -21.51 4.90
C TYR A 152 -0.83 -21.92 5.10
N PRO A 153 -0.22 -22.66 4.15
CA PRO A 153 1.16 -23.14 4.28
C PRO A 153 2.21 -22.07 3.92
N TYR A 154 1.84 -20.79 3.92
CA TYR A 154 2.66 -19.66 3.51
C TYR A 154 2.40 -18.42 4.38
N PRO A 155 3.32 -17.44 4.44
CA PRO A 155 3.18 -16.25 5.27
C PRO A 155 1.93 -15.44 4.92
N LEU A 156 0.95 -15.51 5.84
CA LEU A 156 -0.17 -14.59 5.98
C LEU A 156 -0.22 -14.12 7.46
N PRO A 157 -0.53 -12.84 7.75
CA PRO A 157 -0.85 -11.82 6.79
C PRO A 157 0.35 -11.50 5.92
N SER A 158 0.10 -11.22 4.65
CA SER A 158 1.20 -10.98 3.72
C SER A 158 2.02 -9.82 4.28
N ASN A 159 1.38 -8.77 4.80
CA ASN A 159 2.12 -7.64 5.31
C ASN A 159 2.19 -7.64 6.84
N SER A 160 3.19 -8.35 7.37
CA SER A 160 3.52 -8.35 8.81
C SER A 160 3.73 -6.91 9.33
N MET A 161 3.05 -6.48 10.39
CA MET A 161 3.28 -5.17 11.01
C MET A 161 4.62 -5.02 11.75
N GLN A 162 5.54 -5.98 11.63
CA GLN A 162 6.84 -5.92 12.30
C GLN A 162 7.63 -4.71 11.80
N GLY A 163 7.62 -3.63 12.60
CA GLY A 163 8.21 -2.34 12.25
C GLY A 163 7.40 -1.48 11.27
N MET A 164 6.20 -1.90 10.85
CA MET A 164 5.34 -1.18 9.90
C MET A 164 4.05 -0.74 10.58
N GLY A 165 3.76 0.58 10.53
CA GLY A 165 2.51 1.15 11.07
C GLY A 165 1.33 1.12 10.08
N PHE A 166 1.59 0.70 8.85
CA PHE A 166 0.62 0.65 7.77
C PHE A 166 0.98 -0.53 6.87
N CYS A 167 0.00 -1.29 6.45
CA CYS A 167 0.16 -2.28 5.40
C CYS A 167 -1.11 -2.50 4.59
N THR A 168 -0.95 -2.98 3.36
CA THR A 168 -2.06 -3.47 2.54
C THR A 168 -2.48 -4.87 2.96
N LEU A 169 -3.70 -5.27 2.65
CA LEU A 169 -4.22 -6.62 2.84
C LEU A 169 -4.66 -7.17 1.50
N THR A 170 -4.27 -8.41 1.24
CA THR A 170 -4.73 -9.21 0.10
C THR A 170 -6.24 -9.43 0.17
N PRO A 171 -6.90 -9.64 -0.98
CA PRO A 171 -8.34 -9.88 -0.99
C PRO A 171 -8.81 -11.06 -0.13
N GLY A 172 -8.00 -12.11 0.00
CA GLY A 172 -8.30 -13.24 0.89
C GLY A 172 -8.28 -12.87 2.38
N GLU A 173 -7.30 -12.06 2.81
CA GLU A 173 -7.23 -11.54 4.19
C GLU A 173 -8.42 -10.62 4.51
N VAL A 174 -8.79 -9.74 3.57
CA VAL A 174 -9.94 -8.84 3.72
C VAL A 174 -11.23 -9.63 3.84
N SER A 175 -11.42 -10.64 2.99
CA SER A 175 -12.61 -11.50 3.03
C SER A 175 -12.73 -12.23 4.36
N THR A 176 -11.61 -12.73 4.89
CA THR A 176 -11.53 -13.36 6.21
C THR A 176 -11.88 -12.37 7.33
N LEU A 177 -11.27 -11.19 7.33
CA LEU A 177 -11.55 -10.13 8.30
C LEU A 177 -13.01 -9.70 8.30
N LEU A 178 -13.59 -9.43 7.12
CA LEU A 178 -14.99 -9.02 7.01
C LEU A 178 -15.95 -10.08 7.53
N LYS A 179 -15.66 -11.38 7.30
CA LYS A 179 -16.44 -12.48 7.87
C LYS A 179 -16.39 -12.48 9.40
N LEU A 180 -15.20 -12.35 9.98
CA LEU A 180 -15.00 -12.30 11.43
C LEU A 180 -15.68 -11.06 12.05
N ILE A 181 -15.52 -9.88 11.43
CA ILE A 181 -16.13 -8.62 11.88
C ILE A 181 -17.66 -8.68 11.85
N LYS A 182 -18.26 -9.22 10.79
CA LYS A 182 -19.72 -9.36 10.67
C LYS A 182 -20.31 -10.21 11.80
N ASN A 183 -19.58 -11.24 12.22
CA ASN A 183 -19.99 -12.15 13.29
C ASN A 183 -19.64 -11.63 14.70
N SER A 184 -18.86 -10.55 14.81
CA SER A 184 -18.51 -10.00 16.11
C SER A 184 -19.69 -9.26 16.75
N SER A 185 -19.92 -9.54 18.03
CA SER A 185 -20.82 -8.78 18.89
C SER A 185 -20.13 -7.60 19.58
N PHE A 186 -18.82 -7.44 19.41
CA PHE A 186 -18.07 -6.37 20.06
C PHE A 186 -18.00 -5.13 19.18
N CYS A 187 -18.16 -3.96 19.80
CA CYS A 187 -18.05 -2.66 19.13
C CYS A 187 -17.37 -1.65 20.06
N ILE A 188 -16.51 -0.82 19.48
CA ILE A 188 -15.96 0.36 20.16
C ILE A 188 -17.04 1.44 20.19
N ASP A 189 -17.29 2.03 21.34
CA ASP A 189 -18.06 3.27 21.41
C ASP A 189 -17.17 4.46 21.00
N TYR A 190 -17.52 5.07 19.87
CA TYR A 190 -16.85 6.25 19.31
C TYR A 190 -17.80 7.45 19.18
N SER A 191 -18.91 7.46 19.94
CA SER A 191 -19.87 8.56 19.96
C SER A 191 -19.28 9.86 20.52
N THR A 192 -18.36 9.74 21.49
CA THR A 192 -17.63 10.86 22.09
C THR A 192 -16.16 10.85 21.63
N CYS A 193 -15.72 11.93 21.01
CA CYS A 193 -14.32 12.16 20.63
C CYS A 193 -13.95 13.64 20.80
N GLU A 194 -12.69 13.97 20.52
CA GLU A 194 -12.24 15.37 20.48
C GLU A 194 -13.01 16.15 19.41
N ASN A 195 -13.28 17.43 19.71
CA ASN A 195 -14.00 18.31 18.79
C ASN A 195 -13.04 18.89 17.75
N ILE A 196 -12.75 18.09 16.73
CA ILE A 196 -12.02 18.52 15.53
C ILE A 196 -12.99 18.58 14.37
N GLU A 197 -13.01 19.73 13.71
CA GLU A 197 -13.83 19.96 12.54
C GLU A 197 -13.05 19.68 11.28
N LYS A 198 -13.70 19.01 10.33
CA LYS A 198 -13.18 18.80 8.99
C LYS A 198 -13.57 20.00 8.14
N GLY A 199 -12.60 20.65 7.50
CA GLY A 199 -12.85 21.70 6.52
C GLY A 199 -13.63 21.17 5.32
N THR A 200 -14.32 22.07 4.61
CA THR A 200 -15.14 21.74 3.43
C THR A 200 -14.34 21.71 2.14
N ASP A 201 -13.27 22.51 2.07
CA ASP A 201 -12.41 22.61 0.90
C ASP A 201 -11.35 21.52 0.98
N GLU A 202 -11.42 20.56 0.07
CA GLU A 202 -10.56 19.38 0.06
C GLU A 202 -9.88 19.23 -1.30
N THR A 203 -8.71 18.60 -1.33
CA THR A 203 -8.01 18.27 -2.58
C THR A 203 -7.77 16.78 -2.65
N LEU A 204 -8.58 16.09 -3.43
CA LEU A 204 -8.33 14.69 -3.80
C LEU A 204 -7.08 14.63 -4.69
N PHE A 205 -6.26 13.59 -4.50
CA PHE A 205 -5.07 13.36 -5.33
C PHE A 205 -5.45 13.23 -6.82
N ASP A 206 -4.67 13.85 -7.69
CA ASP A 206 -4.77 13.74 -9.15
C ASP A 206 -3.49 13.11 -9.68
N GLU A 207 -3.59 12.01 -10.44
CA GLU A 207 -2.43 11.33 -11.01
C GLU A 207 -1.60 12.20 -11.97
N LYS A 208 -2.15 13.31 -12.48
CA LYS A 208 -1.39 14.30 -13.28
C LYS A 208 -0.32 15.02 -12.47
N LEU A 209 -0.32 14.88 -11.14
CA LEU A 209 0.72 15.44 -10.28
C LEU A 209 2.03 14.65 -10.36
N ILE A 210 2.05 13.47 -10.96
CA ILE A 210 3.22 12.59 -11.10
C ILE A 210 3.46 12.24 -12.57
N ASP A 211 4.70 11.88 -12.92
CA ASP A 211 5.05 11.35 -14.23
C ASP A 211 5.92 10.08 -14.08
N ILE A 212 5.63 9.05 -14.88
CA ILE A 212 6.44 7.83 -14.93
C ILE A 212 7.83 8.07 -15.54
N LYS A 213 8.02 9.21 -16.23
CA LYS A 213 9.29 9.66 -16.79
C LYS A 213 10.04 10.60 -15.85
N ASP A 214 9.55 10.83 -14.63
CA ASP A 214 10.26 11.64 -13.64
C ASP A 214 11.63 11.05 -13.30
N ASN A 215 12.58 11.92 -12.97
CA ASN A 215 13.85 11.48 -12.40
C ASN A 215 13.65 11.09 -10.93
N PHE A 216 13.48 9.79 -10.70
CA PHE A 216 13.18 9.26 -9.38
C PHE A 216 14.33 9.45 -8.36
N ILE A 217 14.00 10.03 -7.22
CA ILE A 217 14.94 10.27 -6.11
C ILE A 217 15.33 8.95 -5.43
N ASN A 218 14.39 8.03 -5.27
CA ASN A 218 14.60 6.70 -4.69
C ASN A 218 13.57 5.71 -5.25
N GLU A 219 13.72 4.42 -4.95
CA GLU A 219 12.83 3.36 -5.44
C GLU A 219 11.40 3.52 -4.93
N ALA A 220 11.22 4.02 -3.70
CA ALA A 220 9.89 4.29 -3.14
C ALA A 220 9.12 5.36 -3.94
N GLN A 221 9.79 6.31 -4.60
CA GLN A 221 9.12 7.25 -5.49
C GLN A 221 8.61 6.54 -6.75
N LEU A 222 9.43 5.68 -7.35
CA LEU A 222 9.01 4.86 -8.50
C LEU A 222 7.83 3.96 -8.13
N GLU A 223 7.92 3.28 -6.98
CA GLU A 223 6.86 2.43 -6.44
C GLU A 223 5.55 3.23 -6.25
N PHE A 224 5.62 4.39 -5.60
CA PHE A 224 4.48 5.31 -5.47
C PHE A 224 3.90 5.69 -6.83
N THR A 225 4.73 6.10 -7.80
CA THR A 225 4.27 6.56 -9.11
C THR A 225 3.50 5.46 -9.85
N ILE A 226 3.97 4.21 -9.80
CA ILE A 226 3.27 3.07 -10.41
C ILE A 226 1.98 2.73 -9.65
N LEU A 227 2.02 2.66 -8.31
CA LEU A 227 0.85 2.34 -7.48
C LEU A 227 -0.26 3.39 -7.62
N ALA A 228 0.12 4.65 -7.76
CA ALA A 228 -0.80 5.78 -7.88
C ALA A 228 -1.60 5.73 -9.19
N SER A 229 -1.05 5.15 -10.26
CA SER A 229 -1.76 4.96 -11.53
C SER A 229 -1.11 3.87 -12.38
N LEU A 230 -1.87 2.81 -12.68
CA LEU A 230 -1.45 1.76 -13.60
C LEU A 230 -1.66 2.12 -15.08
N LYS A 231 -2.26 3.28 -15.38
CA LYS A 231 -2.60 3.71 -16.75
C LYS A 231 -1.46 3.55 -17.77
N PRO A 232 -0.18 3.86 -17.44
CA PRO A 232 0.92 3.67 -18.39
C PRO A 232 1.16 2.21 -18.81
N PHE A 233 0.60 1.24 -18.09
CA PHE A 233 0.88 -0.19 -18.26
C PHE A 233 -0.35 -1.00 -18.69
N TYR A 234 -1.47 -0.37 -19.03
CA TYR A 234 -2.71 -1.06 -19.40
C TYR A 234 -2.61 -1.96 -20.62
N ASP A 235 -1.63 -1.72 -21.50
CA ASP A 235 -1.35 -2.61 -22.65
C ASP A 235 -1.02 -4.04 -22.22
N PHE A 236 -0.55 -4.25 -20.99
CA PHE A 236 -0.20 -5.57 -20.47
C PHE A 236 -0.66 -5.85 -19.03
N LEU A 237 -1.25 -4.87 -18.34
CA LEU A 237 -1.91 -4.99 -17.04
C LEU A 237 -3.38 -4.58 -17.21
N SER A 238 -4.19 -5.47 -17.79
CA SER A 238 -5.53 -5.12 -18.33
C SER A 238 -6.73 -5.55 -17.46
N ASP A 239 -6.49 -6.19 -16.32
CA ASP A 239 -7.56 -6.64 -15.40
C ASP A 239 -7.86 -5.55 -14.36
N ASP A 240 -8.96 -5.71 -13.64
CA ASP A 240 -9.24 -4.99 -12.42
C ASP A 240 -8.45 -5.61 -11.27
N TYR A 241 -7.47 -4.87 -10.78
CA TYR A 241 -6.53 -5.36 -9.78
C TYR A 241 -6.72 -4.69 -8.42
N ILE A 242 -6.63 -5.50 -7.37
CA ILE A 242 -6.29 -5.01 -6.02
C ILE A 242 -4.78 -4.92 -5.90
N LEU A 243 -4.29 -3.78 -5.43
CA LEU A 243 -2.87 -3.50 -5.27
C LEU A 243 -2.41 -3.73 -3.84
N CYS A 244 -1.34 -4.51 -3.69
CA CYS A 244 -0.61 -4.62 -2.44
C CYS A 244 0.87 -4.34 -2.69
N ARG A 245 1.56 -3.86 -1.66
CA ARG A 245 2.98 -3.57 -1.74
C ARG A 245 3.77 -4.30 -0.66
N GLN A 246 5.05 -4.53 -0.92
CA GLN A 246 6.00 -5.13 0.03
C GLN A 246 5.52 -6.50 0.55
N VAL A 247 4.94 -7.29 -0.36
CA VAL A 247 4.29 -8.58 -0.07
C VAL A 247 5.36 -9.66 0.02
N PRO A 248 5.42 -10.47 1.09
CA PRO A 248 6.30 -11.61 1.20
C PRO A 248 5.96 -12.67 0.16
N ILE A 249 6.92 -12.95 -0.69
CA ILE A 249 6.81 -13.97 -1.74
C ILE A 249 7.94 -14.98 -1.52
N SER A 250 7.91 -15.63 -0.34
CA SER A 250 8.89 -16.65 0.05
C SER A 250 8.33 -17.54 1.17
N PRO A 251 8.93 -18.72 1.44
CA PRO A 251 8.57 -19.51 2.61
C PRO A 251 8.78 -18.73 3.91
N PHE A 252 8.20 -19.19 5.02
CA PHE A 252 8.52 -18.64 6.33
C PHE A 252 10.03 -18.71 6.59
N LYS A 253 10.64 -17.55 6.88
CA LYS A 253 12.06 -17.43 7.24
C LYS A 253 12.22 -16.65 8.54
N PRO A 254 13.18 -17.01 9.41
CA PRO A 254 13.49 -16.23 10.62
C PRO A 254 13.99 -14.81 10.34
N MET A 255 14.72 -14.62 9.24
CA MET A 255 15.23 -13.33 8.75
C MET A 255 15.26 -13.33 7.22
N ASP A 256 15.44 -12.15 6.60
CA ASP A 256 15.65 -11.99 5.15
C ASP A 256 14.54 -12.63 4.28
N MET A 257 13.30 -12.41 4.71
CA MET A 257 12.12 -12.78 3.94
C MET A 257 12.07 -11.94 2.66
N ASP A 258 12.04 -12.60 1.50
CA ASP A 258 11.95 -11.89 0.23
C ASP A 258 10.55 -11.28 0.11
N ARG A 259 10.49 -10.00 -0.27
CA ARG A 259 9.25 -9.24 -0.47
C ARG A 259 9.23 -8.65 -1.86
N ALA A 260 8.18 -8.94 -2.61
CA ALA A 260 7.92 -8.28 -3.87
C ALA A 260 7.48 -6.84 -3.63
N ASP A 261 7.95 -5.93 -4.48
CA ASP A 261 7.64 -4.51 -4.34
C ASP A 261 6.15 -4.24 -4.54
N ILE A 262 5.58 -4.76 -5.62
CA ILE A 262 4.16 -4.61 -5.94
C ILE A 262 3.57 -5.97 -6.34
N CYS A 263 2.39 -6.27 -5.83
CA CYS A 263 1.58 -7.44 -6.17
C CYS A 263 0.18 -7.02 -6.59
N LEU A 264 -0.30 -7.58 -7.70
CA LEU A 264 -1.64 -7.31 -8.23
C LEU A 264 -2.46 -8.61 -8.12
N TYR A 265 -3.65 -8.48 -7.54
CA TYR A 265 -4.59 -9.57 -7.35
C TYR A 265 -5.79 -9.33 -8.26
N SER A 266 -5.98 -10.23 -9.23
CA SER A 266 -7.08 -10.16 -10.17
C SER A 266 -8.42 -10.30 -9.43
N MET A 267 -9.34 -9.43 -9.78
CA MET A 267 -10.71 -9.47 -9.27
C MET A 267 -11.56 -10.51 -9.99
N GLU A 268 -11.23 -10.80 -11.24
CA GLU A 268 -11.94 -11.76 -12.10
C GLU A 268 -11.43 -13.20 -11.89
N ASN A 269 -10.11 -13.37 -11.76
CA ASN A 269 -9.42 -14.65 -11.75
C ASN A 269 -8.52 -14.82 -10.51
N PRO A 270 -9.08 -14.83 -9.29
CA PRO A 270 -8.28 -14.94 -8.07
C PRO A 270 -7.57 -16.29 -7.97
N ILE A 271 -6.33 -16.26 -7.48
CA ILE A 271 -5.59 -17.46 -7.10
C ILE A 271 -5.73 -17.66 -5.59
N LYS A 272 -6.12 -18.87 -5.17
CA LYS A 272 -6.33 -19.24 -3.75
C LYS A 272 -7.16 -18.20 -2.98
N ASP A 273 -8.34 -17.90 -3.51
CA ASP A 273 -9.28 -16.92 -2.95
C ASP A 273 -8.67 -15.52 -2.76
N GLY A 274 -7.71 -15.16 -3.62
CA GLY A 274 -7.05 -13.86 -3.58
C GLY A 274 -5.99 -13.75 -2.48
N THR A 275 -5.37 -14.87 -2.09
CA THR A 275 -4.21 -14.87 -1.17
C THR A 275 -2.87 -14.97 -1.90
N ILE A 276 -2.87 -15.32 -3.19
CA ILE A 276 -1.69 -15.35 -4.06
C ILE A 276 -1.89 -14.36 -5.23
N PRO A 277 -0.87 -13.55 -5.57
CA PRO A 277 -0.99 -12.56 -6.62
C PRO A 277 -0.96 -13.18 -8.02
N ASN A 278 -1.70 -12.57 -8.95
CA ASN A 278 -1.64 -12.87 -10.37
C ASN A 278 -0.44 -12.19 -11.04
N VAL A 279 -0.09 -11.00 -10.57
CA VAL A 279 1.09 -10.28 -11.05
C VAL A 279 2.01 -9.92 -9.92
N VAL A 280 3.30 -10.21 -10.09
CA VAL A 280 4.38 -9.81 -9.20
C VAL A 280 5.27 -8.82 -9.93
N ILE A 281 5.61 -7.69 -9.32
CA ILE A 281 6.48 -6.68 -9.91
C ILE A 281 7.66 -6.43 -8.97
N GLU A 282 8.87 -6.62 -9.52
CA GLU A 282 10.13 -6.21 -8.91
C GLU A 282 10.59 -4.91 -9.55
N LEU A 283 10.88 -3.89 -8.73
CA LEU A 283 11.29 -2.57 -9.18
C LEU A 283 12.78 -2.38 -9.01
N LYS A 284 13.37 -1.65 -9.96
CA LYS A 284 14.72 -1.08 -9.82
C LYS A 284 14.73 0.35 -10.31
N ARG A 285 15.00 1.31 -9.44
CA ARG A 285 15.06 2.74 -9.82
C ARG A 285 16.06 3.03 -10.96
N GLY A 286 17.19 2.33 -10.98
CA GLY A 286 18.31 2.58 -11.89
C GLY A 286 18.46 1.54 -12.99
N CYS A 287 19.71 1.34 -13.43
CA CYS A 287 20.05 0.25 -14.34
C CYS A 287 20.05 -1.09 -13.59
N ALA A 288 19.13 -1.98 -13.95
CA ALA A 288 19.04 -3.33 -13.41
C ALA A 288 20.04 -4.28 -14.08
N ASN A 289 20.37 -5.35 -13.37
CA ASN A 289 21.24 -6.42 -13.84
C ASN A 289 20.60 -7.79 -13.53
N PHE A 290 21.34 -8.87 -13.78
CA PHE A 290 20.84 -10.24 -13.64
C PHE A 290 20.27 -10.56 -12.24
N HIS A 291 20.73 -9.91 -11.17
CA HIS A 291 20.20 -10.16 -9.81
C HIS A 291 18.70 -9.81 -9.68
N ALA A 292 18.22 -8.80 -10.41
CA ALA A 292 16.79 -8.44 -10.41
C ALA A 292 15.96 -9.55 -11.08
N TYR A 293 16.50 -10.16 -12.14
CA TYR A 293 15.89 -11.31 -12.79
C TYR A 293 15.92 -12.54 -11.86
N GLU A 294 17.03 -12.81 -11.17
CA GLU A 294 17.12 -13.91 -10.21
C GLU A 294 16.15 -13.74 -9.03
N GLN A 295 15.87 -12.50 -8.61
CA GLN A 295 14.86 -12.21 -7.61
C GLN A 295 13.45 -12.58 -8.11
N ALA A 296 13.10 -12.23 -9.34
CA ALA A 296 11.87 -12.68 -9.99
C ALA A 296 11.78 -14.22 -10.09
N VAL A 297 12.89 -14.90 -10.42
CA VAL A 297 12.95 -16.37 -10.42
C VAL A 297 12.67 -16.94 -9.01
N ARG A 298 13.24 -16.36 -7.96
CA ARG A 298 13.00 -16.82 -6.57
C ARG A 298 11.52 -16.72 -6.20
N TYR A 299 10.86 -15.64 -6.59
CA TYR A 299 9.42 -15.47 -6.39
C TYR A 299 8.62 -16.58 -7.07
N LEU A 300 8.86 -16.80 -8.37
CA LEU A 300 8.14 -17.81 -9.14
C LEU A 300 8.40 -19.23 -8.64
N LYS A 301 9.65 -19.57 -8.31
CA LYS A 301 9.99 -20.86 -7.68
C LYS A 301 9.18 -21.14 -6.42
N TRP A 302 8.90 -20.09 -5.65
CA TRP A 302 8.14 -20.25 -4.43
C TRP A 302 6.64 -20.35 -4.72
N ILE A 303 6.10 -19.48 -5.60
CA ILE A 303 4.69 -19.52 -5.97
C ILE A 303 4.34 -20.87 -6.59
N ASP A 304 5.13 -21.35 -7.56
CA ASP A 304 4.96 -22.65 -8.22
C ASP A 304 4.84 -23.81 -7.20
N ARG A 305 5.65 -23.80 -6.14
CA ARG A 305 5.60 -24.83 -5.08
C ARG A 305 4.32 -24.82 -4.25
N ILE A 306 3.65 -23.69 -4.15
CA ILE A 306 2.45 -23.53 -3.31
C ILE A 306 1.17 -23.45 -4.13
N THR A 307 1.24 -23.54 -5.46
CA THR A 307 0.09 -23.52 -6.36
C THR A 307 0.00 -24.82 -7.16
N THR A 308 -1.16 -25.08 -7.74
CA THR A 308 -1.33 -26.09 -8.80
C THR A 308 -0.85 -25.52 -10.14
N ASP A 309 -0.63 -26.38 -11.15
CA ASP A 309 -0.23 -25.95 -12.49
C ASP A 309 -1.23 -24.97 -13.12
N GLU A 310 -2.53 -25.19 -12.91
CA GLU A 310 -3.60 -24.30 -13.38
C GLU A 310 -3.54 -22.93 -12.69
N GLU A 311 -3.39 -22.89 -11.37
CA GLU A 311 -3.21 -21.66 -10.60
C GLU A 311 -1.94 -20.91 -11.03
N PHE A 312 -0.81 -21.62 -11.14
CA PHE A 312 0.48 -21.05 -11.54
C PHE A 312 0.45 -20.49 -12.97
N SER A 313 -0.35 -21.10 -13.85
CA SER A 313 -0.53 -20.62 -15.23
C SER A 313 -1.07 -19.19 -15.28
N ASN A 314 -1.78 -18.73 -14.24
CA ASN A 314 -2.33 -17.38 -14.12
C ASN A 314 -1.39 -16.36 -13.45
N VAL A 315 -0.16 -16.77 -13.12
CA VAL A 315 0.87 -15.90 -12.54
C VAL A 315 1.78 -15.34 -13.64
N GLN A 316 2.12 -14.06 -13.54
CA GLN A 316 3.12 -13.38 -14.37
C GLN A 316 4.00 -12.48 -13.49
N THR A 317 5.32 -12.49 -13.72
CA THR A 317 6.25 -11.58 -13.05
C THR A 317 6.81 -10.55 -14.02
N PHE A 318 6.95 -9.31 -13.53
CA PHE A 318 7.62 -8.23 -14.24
C PHE A 318 8.83 -7.75 -13.45
N VAL A 319 9.94 -7.51 -14.15
CA VAL A 319 11.05 -6.72 -13.64
C VAL A 319 11.01 -5.37 -14.36
N ILE A 320 10.70 -4.31 -13.63
CA ILE A 320 10.58 -2.96 -14.18
C ILE A 320 11.75 -2.12 -13.67
N ALA A 321 12.52 -1.57 -14.60
CA ALA A 321 13.65 -0.71 -14.26
C ALA A 321 13.79 0.46 -15.22
N ASN A 322 14.58 1.47 -14.85
CA ASN A 322 14.88 2.56 -15.77
C ASN A 322 15.59 2.03 -17.03
N SER A 323 16.58 1.16 -16.86
CA SER A 323 17.29 0.49 -17.96
C SER A 323 17.87 -0.85 -17.52
N PHE A 324 18.39 -1.65 -18.46
CA PHE A 324 18.98 -2.96 -18.19
C PHE A 324 20.38 -3.11 -18.79
N ASN A 325 21.28 -3.72 -18.01
CA ASN A 325 22.47 -4.35 -18.58
C ASN A 325 22.03 -5.59 -19.37
N LYS A 326 22.78 -5.97 -20.42
CA LYS A 326 22.58 -7.24 -21.12
C LYS A 326 22.58 -8.41 -20.13
N ILE A 327 21.42 -9.02 -19.91
CA ILE A 327 21.27 -10.21 -19.06
C ILE A 327 21.41 -11.41 -19.97
N ARG A 328 22.51 -12.16 -19.79
CA ARG A 328 22.81 -13.30 -20.64
C ARG A 328 22.12 -14.56 -20.13
N LYS A 329 21.55 -15.37 -21.03
CA LYS A 329 20.82 -16.60 -20.66
C LYS A 329 21.67 -17.56 -19.82
N GLU A 330 22.97 -17.66 -20.06
CA GLU A 330 23.87 -18.54 -19.31
C GLU A 330 24.12 -18.11 -17.86
N LYS A 331 23.72 -16.89 -17.47
CA LYS A 331 23.92 -16.35 -16.11
C LYS A 331 22.72 -16.48 -15.19
N VAL A 332 21.56 -16.87 -15.72
CA VAL A 332 20.31 -16.91 -14.98
C VAL A 332 19.61 -18.23 -15.20
N ASP A 333 18.73 -18.58 -14.27
CA ASP A 333 17.84 -19.71 -14.43
C ASP A 333 16.69 -19.34 -15.38
N THR A 334 16.57 -20.06 -16.48
CA THR A 334 15.61 -19.79 -17.56
C THR A 334 14.35 -20.65 -17.46
N CYS A 335 14.18 -21.45 -16.39
CA CYS A 335 12.98 -22.30 -16.23
C CYS A 335 11.64 -21.54 -16.21
N TYR A 336 11.67 -20.24 -15.92
CA TYR A 336 10.51 -19.36 -15.91
C TYR A 336 10.61 -18.19 -16.92
N GLU A 337 11.38 -18.35 -18.00
CA GLU A 337 11.61 -17.27 -18.98
C GLU A 337 10.29 -16.73 -19.59
N ASP A 338 9.30 -17.59 -19.83
CA ASP A 338 7.97 -17.22 -20.32
C ASP A 338 7.15 -16.44 -19.28
N LYS A 339 7.45 -16.63 -17.99
CA LYS A 339 6.77 -16.00 -16.85
C LYS A 339 7.45 -14.73 -16.36
N ILE A 340 8.61 -14.35 -16.89
CA ILE A 340 9.33 -13.13 -16.48
C ILE A 340 9.44 -12.16 -17.66
N LYS A 341 8.72 -11.04 -17.58
CA LYS A 341 8.79 -9.95 -18.55
C LYS A 341 9.67 -8.81 -18.01
N ILE A 342 10.64 -8.37 -18.80
CA ILE A 342 11.58 -7.31 -18.42
C ILE A 342 11.16 -6.04 -19.13
N PHE A 343 10.77 -4.98 -18.40
CA PHE A 343 10.27 -3.73 -18.99
C PHE A 343 11.15 -2.54 -18.65
N SER A 344 11.68 -1.88 -19.68
CA SER A 344 12.54 -0.71 -19.55
C SER A 344 11.74 0.58 -19.62
N LEU A 345 11.81 1.42 -18.59
CA LEU A 345 11.10 2.70 -18.54
C LEU A 345 11.73 3.73 -19.49
N ASP A 346 13.05 3.73 -19.68
CA ASP A 346 13.75 4.68 -20.56
C ASP A 346 13.33 4.55 -22.03
N LYS A 347 13.20 3.31 -22.51
CA LYS A 347 12.81 2.95 -23.88
C LYS A 347 11.30 2.69 -23.98
N PHE A 348 10.63 2.57 -22.84
CA PHE A 348 9.21 2.23 -22.69
C PHE A 348 8.82 0.97 -23.49
N LYS A 349 9.58 -0.11 -23.32
CA LYS A 349 9.37 -1.38 -24.05
C LYS A 349 9.92 -2.58 -23.29
N PHE A 350 9.47 -3.76 -23.70
CA PHE A 350 10.04 -5.01 -23.22
C PHE A 350 11.46 -5.24 -23.76
N GLU A 351 12.30 -5.80 -22.91
CA GLU A 351 13.64 -6.31 -23.23
C GLU A 351 13.66 -7.83 -23.05
N HIS A 352 14.64 -8.47 -23.69
CA HIS A 352 14.79 -9.92 -23.67
C HIS A 352 16.18 -10.30 -23.15
N LEU A 353 16.26 -11.50 -22.59
CA LEU A 353 17.55 -12.14 -22.33
C LEU A 353 18.32 -12.29 -23.65
N VAL A 354 19.63 -12.11 -23.57
CA VAL A 354 20.53 -12.21 -24.74
C VAL A 354 21.43 -13.43 -24.72
#